data_AF-A0A2K8M9C7-F1
#
_entry.id   AF-A0A2K8M9C7-F1
#
_cell.length_a   1.000
_cell.length_b   1.000
_cell.length_c   1.000
_cell.angle_alpha   90.00
_cell.angle_beta   90.00
_cell.angle_gamma   90.00
#
_symmetry.space_group_name_H-M   'P 1'
#
loop_
_entity.id
_entity.type
_entity.pdbx_description
1 polymer ?
#
loop_
_entity_poly.entity_id
_entity_poly.type
_entity_poly.pdbx_seq_one_letter_code
_entity_poly.pdbx_strand_id
1 'polypeptide(L)'
;MNKFWSRALSRSRRKRLARSALTRTGWAMAGGGETTIVDAPPEFRGPSVQVTGLYPFSAGSTLPMIGSALGPHLGGRGILCADLVAWFAAGLINNPSCFVLGRPGVGKSSLVRHMMIQLPDKGVIPLVLSDFKGEYVDLIRELDGKVVSPGRGSAYVNPLDLGPLWQRLMELPETMTGRDGRLRHPAPKRARTWRAGGRT
;
A
#
# COMPACT_ATOMS: atom_id res chain seq x y z
N MET A 1 -55.28 28.30 13.29
CA MET A 1 -54.73 27.96 11.95
C MET A 1 -55.16 26.55 11.58
N ASN A 2 -56.07 26.38 10.61
CA ASN A 2 -56.83 25.13 10.39
C ASN A 2 -56.01 23.97 9.76
N LYS A 3 -56.39 22.72 10.09
CA LYS A 3 -55.79 21.45 9.62
C LYS A 3 -55.64 21.32 8.09
N PHE A 4 -56.43 22.07 7.33
CA PHE A 4 -56.37 22.10 5.87
C PHE A 4 -55.11 22.80 5.36
N TRP A 5 -54.78 23.96 5.93
CA TRP A 5 -53.58 24.73 5.59
C TRP A 5 -52.31 24.01 6.02
N SER A 6 -52.31 23.33 7.18
CA SER A 6 -51.15 22.54 7.62
C SER A 6 -50.88 21.33 6.73
N ARG A 7 -51.92 20.66 6.21
CA ARG A 7 -51.79 19.56 5.23
C ARG A 7 -51.30 20.04 3.87
N ALA A 8 -51.77 21.20 3.40
CA ALA A 8 -51.34 21.80 2.13
C ALA A 8 -49.86 22.24 2.17
N LEU A 9 -49.44 22.92 3.23
CA LEU A 9 -48.05 23.32 3.47
C LEU A 9 -47.12 22.11 3.68
N SER A 10 -47.61 21.07 4.37
CA SER A 10 -46.90 19.79 4.53
C SER A 10 -46.62 19.10 3.18
N ARG A 11 -47.63 19.06 2.29
CA ARG A 11 -47.51 18.45 0.96
C ARG A 11 -46.59 19.23 0.02
N SER A 12 -46.61 20.56 0.05
CA SER A 12 -45.73 21.39 -0.79
C SER A 12 -44.27 21.28 -0.33
N ARG A 13 -44.01 21.27 0.99
CA ARG A 13 -42.67 21.11 1.57
C ARG A 13 -42.08 19.73 1.26
N ARG A 14 -42.88 18.66 1.32
CA ARG A 14 -42.48 17.29 1.00
C ARG A 14 -42.19 17.09 -0.50
N LYS A 15 -42.95 17.73 -1.40
CA LYS A 15 -42.65 17.76 -2.85
C LYS A 15 -41.37 18.54 -3.19
N ARG A 16 -41.03 19.59 -2.41
CA ARG A 16 -39.80 20.38 -2.59
C ARG A 16 -38.55 19.58 -2.21
N LEU A 17 -38.59 18.89 -1.07
CA LEU A 17 -37.52 17.97 -0.63
C LEU A 17 -37.30 16.81 -1.62
N ALA A 18 -38.38 16.28 -2.20
CA ALA A 18 -38.29 15.20 -3.19
C ALA A 18 -37.65 15.60 -4.54
N ARG A 19 -37.55 16.92 -4.83
CA ARG A 19 -36.93 17.46 -6.06
C ARG A 19 -35.49 17.93 -5.87
N SER A 20 -35.07 18.20 -4.65
CA SER A 20 -33.68 18.57 -4.34
C SER A 20 -32.84 17.32 -4.17
N ALA A 21 -31.73 17.21 -4.90
CA ALA A 21 -30.76 16.15 -4.66
C ALA A 21 -30.09 16.37 -3.29
N LEU A 22 -29.97 15.29 -2.51
CA LEU A 22 -29.11 15.27 -1.33
C LEU A 22 -27.66 15.29 -1.81
N THR A 23 -26.92 16.34 -1.47
CA THR A 23 -25.49 16.46 -1.74
C THR A 23 -24.70 16.06 -0.49
N ARG A 24 -23.37 15.95 -0.61
CA ARG A 24 -22.49 15.64 0.52
C ARG A 24 -22.53 16.72 1.63
N THR A 25 -23.04 17.90 1.31
CA THR A 25 -23.04 19.11 2.14
C THR A 25 -24.43 19.51 2.65
N GLY A 26 -25.50 18.84 2.22
CA GLY A 26 -26.87 19.12 2.63
C GLY A 26 -27.86 18.96 1.47
N TRP A 27 -29.05 19.55 1.58
CA TRP A 27 -30.02 19.55 0.48
C TRP A 27 -29.78 20.74 -0.43
N ALA A 28 -29.63 20.50 -1.73
CA ALA A 28 -29.47 21.54 -2.75
C ALA A 28 -30.79 22.30 -2.99
N MET A 29 -31.20 23.09 -2.00
CA MET A 29 -32.40 23.93 -2.00
C MET A 29 -32.27 25.09 -1.01
N ALA A 30 -32.94 26.20 -1.27
CA ALA A 30 -33.03 27.31 -0.33
C ALA A 30 -33.60 26.83 1.03
N GLY A 31 -32.86 27.11 2.11
CA GLY A 31 -33.18 26.64 3.46
C GLY A 31 -33.00 25.13 3.67
N GLY A 32 -32.25 24.45 2.79
CA GLY A 32 -31.96 23.01 2.84
C GLY A 32 -30.82 22.61 3.77
N GLY A 33 -30.19 23.60 4.43
CA GLY A 33 -29.07 23.36 5.34
C GLY A 33 -27.78 22.95 4.64
N GLU A 34 -27.62 23.30 3.35
CA GLU A 34 -26.33 23.11 2.67
C GLU A 34 -25.27 23.99 3.33
N THR A 35 -24.18 23.36 3.77
CA THR A 35 -23.02 24.07 4.32
C THR A 35 -21.83 23.92 3.38
N THR A 36 -21.08 25.00 3.16
CA THR A 36 -19.86 24.96 2.35
C THR A 36 -18.77 24.13 3.04
N ILE A 37 -18.79 24.08 4.37
CA ILE A 37 -17.82 23.37 5.19
C ILE A 37 -18.59 22.48 6.16
N VAL A 38 -18.49 21.17 5.97
CA VAL A 38 -18.93 20.19 6.96
C VAL A 38 -17.72 19.93 7.85
N ASP A 39 -17.77 20.44 9.09
CA ASP A 39 -16.72 20.14 10.04
C ASP A 39 -16.82 18.66 10.42
N ALA A 40 -15.72 17.92 10.25
CA ALA A 40 -15.78 16.47 10.42
C ALA A 40 -15.82 16.15 11.92
N PRO A 41 -16.79 15.32 12.39
CA PRO A 41 -16.94 15.01 13.81
C PRO A 41 -15.64 14.41 14.37
N PRO A 42 -15.36 14.59 15.67
CA PRO A 42 -14.20 13.98 16.30
C PRO A 42 -14.31 12.45 16.19
N GLU A 43 -13.28 11.82 15.63
CA GLU A 43 -13.18 10.37 15.52
C GLU A 43 -12.44 9.82 16.74
N PHE A 44 -13.06 8.86 17.43
CA PHE A 44 -12.48 8.16 18.55
C PHE A 44 -12.28 6.69 18.18
N ARG A 45 -11.07 6.17 18.41
CA ARG A 45 -10.77 4.73 18.26
C ARG A 45 -10.71 4.11 19.64
N GLY A 46 -11.50 3.06 19.86
CA GLY A 46 -11.43 2.26 21.07
C GLY A 46 -11.91 0.82 20.83
N PRO A 47 -11.47 -0.14 21.66
CA PRO A 47 -11.99 -1.49 21.61
C PRO A 47 -13.47 -1.50 22.00
N SER A 48 -14.23 -2.47 21.48
CA SER A 48 -15.69 -2.58 21.70
C SER A 48 -16.10 -2.69 23.17
N VAL A 49 -15.17 -3.08 24.04
CA VAL A 49 -15.36 -3.15 25.50
C VAL A 49 -15.26 -1.78 26.19
N GLN A 50 -14.55 -0.81 25.61
CA GLN A 50 -14.43 0.56 26.14
C GLN A 50 -15.45 1.51 25.50
N VAL A 51 -15.86 1.26 24.25
CA VAL A 51 -16.84 2.06 23.49
C VAL A 51 -18.15 1.28 23.34
N THR A 52 -18.66 0.76 24.45
CA THR A 52 -19.95 0.06 24.50
C THR A 52 -21.11 1.00 24.17
N GLY A 53 -22.07 0.51 23.36
CA GLY A 53 -23.31 1.26 23.01
C GLY A 53 -23.27 1.98 21.66
N LEU A 54 -22.13 2.05 20.98
CA LEU A 54 -22.02 2.62 19.62
C LEU A 54 -22.29 1.60 18.50
N TYR A 55 -22.43 0.31 18.83
CA TYR A 55 -22.80 -0.74 17.87
C TYR A 55 -24.29 -0.61 17.50
N PRO A 56 -24.69 -0.60 16.21
CA PRO A 56 -23.89 -0.93 15.01
C PRO A 56 -23.32 0.28 14.24
N PHE A 57 -23.36 1.48 14.79
CA PHE A 57 -22.95 2.73 14.13
C PHE A 57 -21.43 2.99 14.13
N SER A 58 -20.60 1.97 14.37
CA SER A 58 -19.15 2.08 14.25
C SER A 58 -18.74 2.15 12.77
N ALA A 59 -18.03 3.21 12.39
CA ALA A 59 -17.28 3.21 11.14
C ALA A 59 -16.07 2.27 11.25
N GLY A 60 -15.69 1.62 10.14
CA GLY A 60 -14.48 0.82 10.10
C GLY A 60 -13.26 1.66 10.45
N SER A 61 -12.39 1.15 11.33
CA SER A 61 -11.12 1.80 11.66
C SER A 61 -10.29 1.99 10.39
N THR A 62 -9.51 3.08 10.33
CA THR A 62 -8.51 3.24 9.28
C THR A 62 -7.48 2.12 9.32
N LEU A 63 -6.92 1.83 8.15
CA LEU A 63 -5.86 0.85 7.97
C LEU A 63 -4.70 1.18 8.92
N PRO A 64 -4.01 0.16 9.46
CA PRO A 64 -2.86 0.40 10.31
C PRO A 64 -1.83 1.25 9.56
N MET A 65 -1.19 2.19 10.27
CA MET A 65 -0.11 3.03 9.72
C MET A 65 1.19 2.22 9.60
N ILE A 66 1.13 1.13 8.85
CA ILE A 66 2.23 0.20 8.61
C ILE A 66 2.60 0.29 7.14
N GLY A 67 3.87 0.60 6.92
CA GLY A 67 4.49 0.62 5.62
C GLY A 67 4.68 2.02 5.03
N SER A 68 4.85 2.10 3.72
CA SER A 68 5.10 3.37 3.02
C SER A 68 3.87 4.27 2.97
N ALA A 69 4.00 5.53 3.39
CA ALA A 69 2.91 6.50 3.33
C ALA A 69 2.55 6.81 1.87
N LEU A 70 1.29 6.55 1.48
CA LEU A 70 0.81 6.73 0.11
C LEU A 70 0.03 8.02 -0.08
N GLY A 71 -0.80 8.39 0.91
CA GLY A 71 -1.68 9.54 0.81
C GLY A 71 -2.84 9.49 1.80
N PRO A 72 -3.77 10.45 1.75
CA PRO A 72 -4.92 10.48 2.63
C PRO A 72 -5.88 9.32 2.37
N HIS A 73 -6.47 8.80 3.44
CA HIS A 73 -7.55 7.83 3.32
C HIS A 73 -8.81 8.51 2.74
N LEU A 74 -9.47 7.87 1.77
CA LEU A 74 -10.60 8.46 1.05
C LEU A 74 -11.93 8.39 1.82
N GLY A 75 -12.08 7.42 2.74
CA GLY A 75 -13.33 7.12 3.44
C GLY A 75 -13.38 7.56 4.91
N GLY A 76 -12.29 8.10 5.44
CA GLY A 76 -12.13 8.44 6.86
C GLY A 76 -10.86 9.25 7.09
N ARG A 77 -10.52 9.59 8.34
CA ARG A 77 -9.35 10.44 8.65
C ARG A 77 -8.04 9.63 8.71
N GLY A 78 -6.95 10.26 8.30
CA GLY A 78 -5.59 9.70 8.42
C GLY A 78 -4.93 9.37 7.07
N ILE A 79 -3.76 8.74 7.13
CA ILE A 79 -2.98 8.36 5.96
C ILE A 79 -3.08 6.87 5.67
N LEU A 80 -3.23 6.53 4.39
CA LEU A 80 -3.03 5.18 3.90
C LEU A 80 -1.52 4.92 3.86
N CYS A 81 -1.07 3.94 4.62
CA CYS A 81 0.27 3.37 4.51
C CYS A 81 0.17 1.99 3.88
N ALA A 82 0.96 1.75 2.83
CA ALA A 82 1.06 0.44 2.22
C ALA A 82 2.43 0.21 1.60
N ASP A 83 3.05 -0.91 1.97
CA ASP A 83 4.08 -1.55 1.17
C ASP A 83 4.06 -3.06 1.41
N LEU A 84 4.53 -3.81 0.43
CA LEU A 84 4.41 -5.27 0.41
C LEU A 84 5.23 -5.94 1.50
N VAL A 85 6.41 -5.40 1.81
CA VAL A 85 7.32 -6.02 2.75
C VAL A 85 6.83 -5.79 4.17
N ALA A 86 6.45 -4.56 4.51
CA ALA A 86 5.93 -4.21 5.83
C ALA A 86 4.59 -4.89 6.10
N TRP A 87 3.68 -4.95 5.12
CA TRP A 87 2.40 -5.64 5.29
C TRP A 87 2.58 -7.15 5.47
N PHE A 88 3.51 -7.76 4.75
CA PHE A 88 3.84 -9.16 4.94
C PHE A 88 4.47 -9.41 6.31
N ALA A 89 5.45 -8.59 6.71
CA ALA A 89 6.10 -8.68 8.01
C ALA A 89 5.14 -8.48 9.18
N ALA A 90 4.12 -7.64 9.00
CA ALA A 90 3.05 -7.41 9.99
C ALA A 90 1.93 -8.48 9.96
N GLY A 91 2.01 -9.48 9.08
CA GLY A 91 0.99 -10.52 8.95
C GLY A 91 -0.35 -10.02 8.39
N LEU A 92 -0.37 -8.88 7.69
CA LEU A 92 -1.56 -8.34 7.04
C LEU A 92 -1.85 -9.01 5.70
N ILE A 93 -0.80 -9.51 5.03
CA ILE A 93 -0.88 -10.28 3.79
C ILE A 93 -0.05 -11.55 3.91
N ASN A 94 -0.48 -12.62 3.25
CA ASN A 94 0.21 -13.91 3.29
C ASN A 94 1.40 -14.01 2.33
N ASN A 95 1.49 -13.09 1.36
CA ASN A 95 2.51 -13.11 0.32
C ASN A 95 2.85 -11.67 -0.08
N PRO A 96 4.13 -11.26 -0.10
CA PRO A 96 4.54 -9.89 -0.46
C PRO A 96 4.53 -9.69 -1.98
N SER A 97 3.37 -9.86 -2.62
CA SER A 97 3.19 -9.67 -4.07
C SER A 97 2.05 -8.70 -4.34
N CYS A 98 2.25 -7.78 -5.30
CA CYS A 98 1.27 -6.78 -5.71
C CYS A 98 0.98 -6.89 -7.20
N PHE A 99 -0.25 -6.58 -7.58
CA PHE A 99 -0.63 -6.37 -8.97
C PHE A 99 -1.20 -4.96 -9.12
N VAL A 100 -0.48 -4.08 -9.83
CA VAL A 100 -0.86 -2.67 -10.03
C VAL A 100 -1.47 -2.48 -11.41
N LEU A 101 -2.79 -2.29 -11.45
CA LEU A 101 -3.58 -2.12 -12.67
C LEU A 101 -4.12 -0.70 -12.85
N GLY A 102 -4.47 -0.35 -14.08
CA GLY A 102 -5.02 0.96 -14.43
C GLY A 102 -4.73 1.35 -15.88
N ARG A 103 -5.28 2.49 -16.32
CA ARG A 103 -5.06 3.02 -17.69
C ARG A 103 -3.71 3.74 -17.79
N PRO A 104 -3.10 3.88 -18.98
CA PRO A 104 -1.95 4.77 -19.14
C PRO A 104 -2.26 6.19 -18.63
N GLY A 105 -1.32 6.83 -17.95
CA GLY A 105 -1.48 8.21 -17.44
C GLY A 105 -2.17 8.37 -16.07
N VAL A 106 -2.64 7.30 -15.42
CA VAL A 106 -3.36 7.41 -14.13
C VAL A 106 -2.47 7.37 -12.88
N GLY A 107 -1.14 7.45 -13.05
CA GLY A 107 -0.20 7.48 -11.92
C GLY A 107 0.19 6.12 -11.32
N LYS A 108 0.01 5.00 -12.04
CA LYS A 108 0.45 3.66 -11.58
C LYS A 108 1.93 3.63 -11.19
N SER A 109 2.80 4.11 -12.09
CA SER A 109 4.25 4.13 -11.84
C SER A 109 4.58 5.09 -10.70
N SER A 110 3.86 6.21 -10.57
CA SER A 110 4.00 7.15 -9.44
C SER A 110 3.68 6.49 -8.10
N LEU A 111 2.59 5.70 -8.04
CA LEU A 111 2.23 4.94 -6.85
C LEU A 111 3.32 3.95 -6.45
N VAL A 112 3.87 3.22 -7.42
CA VAL A 112 4.98 2.26 -7.19
C VAL A 112 6.23 2.98 -6.72
N ARG A 113 6.60 4.11 -7.35
CA ARG A 113 7.74 4.95 -6.93
C ARG A 113 7.58 5.45 -5.49
N HIS A 114 6.38 5.88 -5.09
CA HIS A 114 6.08 6.28 -3.70
C HIS A 114 6.28 5.16 -2.69
N MET A 115 5.93 3.91 -3.05
CA MET A 115 6.25 2.77 -2.18
C MET A 115 7.76 2.57 -2.11
N MET A 116 8.43 2.56 -3.27
CA MET A 116 9.85 2.25 -3.42
C MET A 116 10.78 3.22 -2.71
N ILE A 117 10.50 4.53 -2.76
CA ILE A 117 11.38 5.55 -2.16
C ILE A 117 11.58 5.36 -0.64
N GLN A 118 10.56 4.81 0.04
CA GLN A 118 10.57 4.58 1.49
C GLN A 118 11.03 3.16 1.86
N LEU A 119 11.38 2.30 0.89
CA LEU A 119 11.86 0.94 1.17
C LEU A 119 13.30 0.91 1.70
N PRO A 120 14.26 1.69 1.15
CA PRO A 120 15.63 1.74 1.67
C PRO A 120 15.71 2.12 3.15
N ASP A 121 14.88 3.07 3.60
CA ASP A 121 14.79 3.46 5.02
C ASP A 121 14.41 2.30 5.95
N LYS A 122 13.70 1.30 5.41
CA LYS A 122 13.32 0.07 6.11
C LYS A 122 14.34 -1.06 5.92
N GLY A 123 15.50 -0.79 5.34
CA GLY A 123 16.53 -1.78 5.02
C GLY A 123 16.16 -2.69 3.85
N VAL A 124 15.16 -2.32 3.03
CA VAL A 124 14.70 -3.11 1.88
C VAL A 124 15.28 -2.49 0.62
N ILE A 125 16.11 -3.24 -0.11
CA ILE A 125 16.74 -2.78 -1.34
C ILE A 125 15.78 -3.00 -2.53
N PRO A 126 15.30 -1.94 -3.20
CA PRO A 126 14.45 -2.08 -4.38
C PRO A 126 15.27 -2.58 -5.58
N LEU A 127 14.77 -3.62 -6.25
CA LEU A 127 15.37 -4.17 -7.47
C LEU A 127 14.36 -4.10 -8.62
N VAL A 128 14.71 -3.35 -9.67
CA VAL A 128 13.88 -3.21 -10.87
C VAL A 128 14.56 -3.90 -12.04
N LEU A 129 13.98 -5.01 -12.51
CA LEU A 129 14.56 -5.84 -13.56
C LEU A 129 14.00 -5.58 -14.96
N SER A 130 12.74 -5.14 -15.05
CA SER A 130 12.01 -5.02 -16.32
C SER A 130 11.53 -3.59 -16.56
N ASP A 131 12.45 -2.63 -16.54
CA ASP A 131 12.15 -1.22 -16.82
C ASP A 131 12.55 -0.83 -18.25
N PHE A 132 11.78 -1.30 -19.23
CA PHE A 132 12.05 -0.99 -20.64
C PHE A 132 11.83 0.50 -20.97
N LYS A 133 10.95 1.17 -20.22
CA LYS A 133 10.61 2.59 -20.46
C LYS A 133 11.54 3.55 -19.72
N GLY A 134 12.33 3.06 -18.77
CA GLY A 134 13.20 3.88 -17.94
C GLY A 134 12.45 4.71 -16.90
N GLU A 135 11.28 4.23 -16.43
CA GLU A 135 10.47 4.97 -15.47
C GLU A 135 11.09 4.99 -14.07
N TYR A 136 11.96 4.07 -13.69
CA TYR A 136 12.51 4.01 -12.34
C TYR A 136 13.97 4.44 -12.27
N VAL A 137 14.62 4.63 -13.42
CA VAL A 137 16.04 4.98 -13.55
C VAL A 137 16.43 6.19 -12.70
N ASP A 138 15.70 7.30 -12.82
CA ASP A 138 16.05 8.52 -12.07
C ASP A 138 15.84 8.32 -10.57
N LEU A 139 14.75 7.66 -10.16
CA LEU A 139 14.53 7.32 -8.75
C LEU A 139 15.67 6.47 -8.18
N ILE A 140 16.12 5.46 -8.92
CA ILE A 140 17.21 4.59 -8.47
C ILE A 140 18.52 5.38 -8.34
N ARG A 141 18.80 6.32 -9.24
CA ARG A 141 19.97 7.19 -9.14
C ARG A 141 19.91 8.11 -7.91
N GLU A 142 18.74 8.69 -7.63
CA GLU A 142 18.52 9.51 -6.44
C GLU A 142 18.64 8.72 -5.13
N LEU A 143 18.39 7.41 -5.17
CA LEU A 143 18.60 6.50 -4.04
C LEU A 143 20.04 5.93 -3.98
N ASP A 144 21.00 6.58 -4.64
CA ASP A 144 22.40 6.12 -4.79
C ASP A 144 22.52 4.67 -5.33
N GLY A 145 21.51 4.23 -6.05
CA GLY A 145 21.42 2.89 -6.62
C GLY A 145 22.12 2.78 -7.97
N LYS A 146 22.50 1.55 -8.31
CA LYS A 146 23.16 1.24 -9.59
C LYS A 146 22.13 0.95 -10.68
N VAL A 147 22.18 1.72 -11.77
CA VAL A 147 21.42 1.45 -12.99
C VAL A 147 22.30 0.69 -13.98
N VAL A 148 21.84 -0.49 -14.40
CA VAL A 148 22.48 -1.29 -15.45
C VAL A 148 21.56 -1.30 -16.67
N SER A 149 22.02 -0.75 -17.78
CA SER A 149 21.25 -0.62 -19.03
C SER A 149 21.92 -1.41 -20.15
N PRO A 150 21.67 -2.73 -20.25
CA PRO A 150 22.23 -3.53 -21.33
C PRO A 150 21.61 -3.14 -22.68
N GLY A 151 22.44 -2.96 -23.69
CA GLY A 151 21.99 -2.47 -25.01
C GLY A 151 23.10 -2.49 -26.07
N ARG A 152 22.71 -2.32 -27.34
CA ARG A 152 23.68 -2.31 -28.46
C ARG A 152 24.66 -1.14 -28.30
N GLY A 153 25.96 -1.44 -28.24
CA GLY A 153 27.02 -0.45 -28.06
C GLY A 153 27.18 0.06 -26.61
N SER A 154 26.55 -0.60 -25.63
CA SER A 154 26.62 -0.27 -24.19
C SER A 154 27.05 -1.52 -23.40
N ALA A 155 26.57 -1.68 -22.16
CA ALA A 155 26.79 -2.83 -21.31
C ALA A 155 26.18 -4.12 -21.89
N TYR A 156 26.79 -5.26 -21.57
CA TYR A 156 26.33 -6.60 -21.91
C TYR A 156 26.16 -7.43 -20.64
N VAL A 157 25.13 -8.28 -20.60
CA VAL A 157 25.00 -9.30 -19.56
C VAL A 157 25.40 -10.62 -20.19
N ASN A 158 26.45 -11.24 -19.67
CA ASN A 158 26.91 -12.56 -20.12
C ASN A 158 26.27 -13.65 -19.24
N PRO A 159 25.34 -14.48 -19.76
CA PRO A 159 24.75 -15.56 -18.98
C PRO A 159 25.76 -16.67 -18.61
N LEU A 160 26.89 -16.75 -19.32
CA LEU A 160 27.97 -17.69 -19.06
C LEU A 160 29.00 -17.14 -18.06
N ASP A 161 28.84 -15.89 -17.60
CA ASP A 161 29.69 -15.35 -16.56
C ASP A 161 29.36 -16.06 -15.23
N LEU A 162 30.37 -16.73 -14.67
CA LEU A 162 30.27 -17.43 -13.39
C LEU A 162 30.18 -16.44 -12.21
N GLY A 163 30.39 -15.15 -12.49
CA GLY A 163 30.21 -14.06 -11.57
C GLY A 163 31.32 -13.99 -10.50
N PRO A 164 31.25 -12.96 -9.64
CA PRO A 164 32.29 -12.69 -8.64
C PRO A 164 32.43 -13.81 -7.59
N LEU A 165 31.39 -14.63 -7.40
CA LEU A 165 31.42 -15.75 -6.47
C LEU A 165 32.25 -16.94 -6.96
N TRP A 166 32.51 -17.05 -8.26
CA TRP A 166 33.32 -18.14 -8.82
C TRP A 166 34.73 -18.19 -8.23
N GLN A 167 35.35 -17.03 -8.03
CA GLN A 167 36.70 -16.92 -7.45
C GLN A 167 36.74 -17.41 -5.99
N ARG A 168 35.60 -17.38 -5.29
CA ARG A 168 35.46 -17.84 -3.90
C ARG A 168 35.10 -19.33 -3.78
N LEU A 169 34.95 -20.03 -4.90
CA LEU A 169 34.59 -21.45 -4.91
C LEU A 169 35.63 -22.32 -4.18
N MET A 170 36.91 -21.96 -4.30
CA MET A 170 38.02 -22.68 -3.66
C MET A 170 38.11 -22.46 -2.14
N GLU A 171 37.38 -21.47 -1.61
CA GLU A 171 37.33 -21.15 -0.17
C GLU A 171 36.17 -21.89 0.52
N LEU A 172 35.32 -22.58 -0.23
CA LEU A 172 34.19 -23.32 0.33
C LEU A 172 34.67 -24.59 1.05
N PRO A 173 34.14 -24.90 2.24
CA PRO A 173 34.52 -26.10 2.98
C PRO A 173 34.19 -27.37 2.18
N GLU A 174 35.12 -28.34 2.18
CA GLU A 174 35.07 -29.58 1.38
C GLU A 174 33.75 -30.37 1.51
N THR A 175 33.02 -30.19 2.61
CA THR A 175 31.68 -30.74 2.80
C THR A 175 30.64 -30.32 1.75
N MET A 176 30.86 -29.21 1.02
CA MET A 176 29.93 -28.68 0.00
C MET A 176 30.36 -28.96 -1.45
N THR A 177 31.60 -29.38 -1.65
CA THR A 177 32.17 -29.76 -2.96
C THR A 177 32.10 -31.28 -3.09
N GLY A 178 31.27 -31.80 -3.99
CA GLY A 178 31.35 -33.21 -4.36
C GLY A 178 32.73 -33.51 -4.96
N ARG A 179 33.25 -34.75 -4.78
CA ARG A 179 34.52 -35.22 -5.38
C ARG A 179 34.57 -35.09 -6.92
N ASP A 180 33.42 -34.82 -7.53
CA ASP A 180 33.12 -34.59 -8.94
C ASP A 180 33.09 -33.10 -9.34
N GLY A 181 33.44 -32.17 -8.45
CA GLY A 181 33.47 -30.72 -8.73
C GLY A 181 32.09 -30.06 -8.83
N ARG A 182 31.01 -30.82 -8.62
CA ARG A 182 29.63 -30.32 -8.56
C ARG A 182 29.32 -29.81 -7.15
N LEU A 183 28.66 -28.65 -7.07
CA LEU A 183 28.09 -28.15 -5.81
C LEU A 183 27.05 -29.16 -5.32
N ARG A 184 27.31 -29.78 -4.16
CA ARG A 184 26.28 -30.59 -3.49
C ARG A 184 25.32 -29.63 -2.83
N HIS A 185 24.06 -29.63 -3.26
CA HIS A 185 23.02 -28.92 -2.53
C HIS A 185 22.99 -29.47 -1.11
N PRO A 186 23.16 -28.63 -0.07
CA PRO A 186 22.91 -29.07 1.27
C PRO A 186 21.46 -29.57 1.31
N ALA A 187 21.23 -30.76 1.88
CA ALA A 187 19.87 -31.19 2.21
C ALA A 187 19.18 -30.00 2.89
N PRO A 188 17.99 -29.58 2.43
CA PRO A 188 17.39 -28.34 2.89
C PRO A 188 17.35 -28.40 4.40
N LYS A 189 18.12 -27.52 5.06
CA LYS A 189 17.98 -27.32 6.50
C LYS A 189 16.52 -26.91 6.64
N ARG A 190 15.69 -27.80 7.22
CA ARG A 190 14.28 -27.50 7.51
C ARG A 190 14.25 -26.06 7.98
N ALA A 191 13.59 -25.20 7.21
CA ALA A 191 13.49 -23.78 7.53
C ALA A 191 13.16 -23.71 9.02
N ARG A 192 14.05 -23.11 9.82
CA ARG A 192 13.70 -22.81 11.20
C ARG A 192 12.44 -22.00 11.09
N THR A 193 11.32 -22.59 11.52
CA THR A 193 10.07 -21.88 11.70
C THR A 193 10.44 -20.65 12.52
N TRP A 194 10.25 -19.48 11.92
CA TRP A 194 10.40 -18.20 12.62
C TRP A 194 9.37 -18.23 13.75
N ARG A 195 9.79 -18.65 14.94
CA ARG A 195 8.96 -18.52 16.15
C ARG A 195 9.03 -17.05 16.53
N ALA A 196 8.04 -16.30 16.09
CA ALA A 196 7.68 -15.06 16.76
C ALA A 196 7.34 -15.40 18.22
N GLY A 197 8.12 -14.91 19.18
CA GLY A 197 7.76 -14.94 20.59
C GLY A 197 8.93 -15.01 21.57
N GLY A 198 9.19 -13.88 22.24
CA GLY A 198 10.04 -13.80 23.43
C GLY A 198 10.00 -12.40 24.03
N ARG A 199 9.09 -12.19 24.99
CA ARG A 199 8.94 -10.99 25.81
C ARG A 199 10.21 -10.71 26.60
N THR A 200 10.59 -9.44 26.70
CA THR A 200 10.97 -8.75 27.94
C THR A 200 10.49 -7.32 27.82
#